data_AF-A0A9R1AWD7-F1
#
_entry.id   AF-A0A9R1AWD7-F1
#
_cell.length_a   1.000
_cell.length_b   1.000
_cell.length_c   1.000
_cell.angle_alpha   90.00
_cell.angle_beta   90.00
_cell.angle_gamma   90.00
#
_symmetry.space_group_name_H-M   'P 1'
#
loop_
_entity.id
_entity.type
_entity.pdbx_description
1 polymer ?
#
loop_
_entity_poly.entity_id
_entity_poly.type
_entity_poly.pdbx_seq_one_letter_code
_entity_poly.pdbx_strand_id
1 'polypeptide(L)'
;MPKQFPLIQTKIVDFFKIQRRPAFAAAEPPEGKKRKRKAASALVVSKKKSRKLLPFTPSEDPGRRLTQMASLATALTATGAVFSNDLTYVPGMAPRSANQSALEAGGMQVLPREDAETLSLCKRMMEQGEWPPLLVVFDPVEGLVLSAQFSANF
;
A
#
# COMPACT_ATOMS: atom_id res chain seq x y z
N MET A 1 16.60 36.10 35.25
CA MET A 1 16.94 34.91 34.43
C MET A 1 15.72 34.01 34.30
N PRO A 2 15.13 33.82 33.11
CA PRO A 2 14.18 32.73 32.90
C PRO A 2 14.93 31.42 32.73
N LYS A 3 14.33 30.37 33.29
CA LYS A 3 14.89 29.05 33.57
C LYS A 3 15.31 28.29 32.30
N GLN A 4 16.46 27.63 32.43
CA GLN A 4 16.96 26.59 31.56
C GLN A 4 15.86 25.56 31.24
N PHE A 5 15.58 25.33 29.96
CA PHE A 5 14.71 24.22 29.53
C PHE A 5 15.43 22.91 29.88
N PRO A 6 14.85 22.03 30.72
CA PRO A 6 15.45 20.73 30.92
C PRO A 6 15.22 19.91 29.65
N LEU A 7 16.32 19.61 28.98
CA LEU A 7 16.42 18.58 27.97
C LEU A 7 16.15 17.22 28.63
N ILE A 8 15.64 16.27 27.85
CA ILE A 8 15.37 14.84 28.11
C ILE A 8 13.85 14.54 28.15
N GLN A 9 13.24 14.51 26.95
CA GLN A 9 12.05 13.73 26.67
C GLN A 9 12.45 12.58 25.74
N THR A 10 12.76 11.41 26.30
CA THR A 10 13.23 10.24 25.53
C THR A 10 12.11 9.35 25.01
N LYS A 11 10.83 9.74 25.17
CA LYS A 11 9.67 8.92 24.76
C LYS A 11 8.56 9.78 24.17
N ILE A 12 8.07 9.38 22.99
CA ILE A 12 6.99 10.02 22.21
C ILE A 12 5.68 10.24 23.01
N VAL A 13 5.49 9.46 24.07
CA VAL A 13 4.30 9.52 24.94
C VAL A 13 4.20 10.87 25.67
N ASP A 14 5.33 11.46 26.05
CA ASP A 14 5.39 12.75 26.75
C ASP A 14 5.15 13.93 25.79
N PHE A 15 5.49 13.76 24.49
CA PHE A 15 5.26 14.78 23.46
C PHE A 15 3.77 15.00 23.20
N PHE A 16 2.98 13.92 23.17
CA PHE A 16 1.55 13.97 22.85
C PHE A 16 0.61 14.03 24.07
N LYS A 17 1.14 14.15 25.30
CA LYS A 17 0.35 14.24 26.55
C LYS A 17 -0.70 13.11 26.69
N ILE A 18 -0.38 11.89 26.27
CA ILE A 18 -1.34 10.77 26.27
C ILE A 18 -1.55 10.28 27.71
N GLN A 19 -2.76 10.45 28.25
CA GLN A 19 -3.13 9.90 29.55
C GLN A 19 -3.55 8.42 29.43
N ARG A 20 -2.83 7.51 30.10
CA ARG A 20 -3.25 6.11 30.26
C ARG A 20 -4.26 6.00 31.40
N ARG A 21 -5.47 5.49 31.10
CA ARG A 21 -6.48 5.17 32.12
C ARG A 21 -6.08 3.89 32.88
N PRO A 22 -6.36 3.78 34.20
CA PRO A 22 -6.08 2.57 34.96
C PRO A 22 -7.04 1.45 34.56
N ALA A 23 -6.51 0.24 34.44
CA ALA A 23 -7.27 -0.98 34.21
C ALA A 23 -8.12 -1.29 35.45
N PHE A 24 -9.43 -1.43 35.26
CA PHE A 24 -10.38 -1.79 36.31
C PHE A 24 -10.12 -3.22 36.79
N ALA A 25 -9.88 -3.32 38.10
CA ALA A 25 -10.15 -4.40 39.05
C ALA A 25 -10.09 -5.86 38.58
N ALA A 26 -9.03 -6.56 39.03
CA ALA A 26 -9.05 -8.01 39.21
C ALA A 26 -9.97 -8.35 40.40
N ALA A 27 -10.94 -9.25 40.18
CA ALA A 27 -11.72 -9.87 41.23
C ALA A 27 -11.12 -11.25 41.57
N GLU A 28 -11.00 -11.51 42.87
CA GLU A 28 -10.47 -12.72 43.51
C GLU A 28 -11.23 -14.02 43.10
N PRO A 29 -10.58 -15.21 43.19
CA PRO A 29 -11.16 -16.48 42.78
C PRO A 29 -11.89 -17.21 43.93
N PRO A 30 -12.91 -18.03 43.65
CA PRO A 30 -13.29 -19.10 44.56
C PRO A 30 -12.99 -20.50 44.01
N GLU A 31 -12.45 -21.35 44.89
CA GLU A 31 -12.16 -22.77 44.67
C GLU A 31 -13.41 -23.59 44.29
N GLY A 32 -13.25 -24.52 43.35
CA GLY A 32 -14.30 -25.47 42.95
C GLY A 32 -13.73 -26.73 42.28
N LYS A 33 -14.10 -27.89 42.82
CA LYS A 33 -13.49 -29.21 42.59
C LYS A 33 -13.69 -29.79 41.18
N LYS A 34 -12.59 -30.39 40.67
CA LYS A 34 -12.43 -31.51 39.70
C LYS A 34 -13.66 -31.92 38.85
N ARG A 35 -13.55 -31.77 37.53
CA ARG A 35 -14.12 -32.73 36.56
C ARG A 35 -13.37 -32.72 35.21
N LYS A 36 -12.69 -33.84 34.94
CA LYS A 36 -11.91 -34.19 33.75
C LYS A 36 -12.80 -34.19 32.49
N ARG A 37 -12.56 -33.28 31.54
CA ARG A 37 -13.05 -33.40 30.14
C ARG A 37 -11.96 -32.94 29.17
N LYS A 38 -11.88 -33.68 28.07
CA LYS A 38 -10.75 -33.86 27.15
C LYS A 38 -10.19 -32.56 26.57
N ALA A 39 -8.86 -32.46 26.53
CA ALA A 39 -8.13 -31.45 25.76
C ALA A 39 -8.37 -31.67 24.26
N ALA A 40 -9.37 -30.98 23.71
CA ALA A 40 -9.32 -30.58 22.31
C ALA A 40 -8.50 -29.30 22.28
N SER A 41 -7.19 -29.44 22.14
CA SER A 41 -6.32 -28.36 21.70
C SER A 41 -6.66 -28.04 20.25
N ALA A 42 -7.83 -27.43 20.04
CA ALA A 42 -8.07 -26.65 18.84
C ALA A 42 -7.11 -25.47 18.95
N LEU A 43 -5.93 -25.65 18.36
CA LEU A 43 -5.09 -24.55 17.93
C LEU A 43 -5.98 -23.70 17.02
N VAL A 44 -6.62 -22.70 17.61
CA VAL A 44 -7.17 -21.57 16.86
C VAL A 44 -5.93 -20.90 16.29
N VAL A 45 -5.46 -21.40 15.15
CA VAL A 45 -4.59 -20.65 14.27
C VAL A 45 -5.46 -19.47 13.87
N SER A 46 -5.25 -18.35 14.54
CA SER A 46 -5.67 -17.05 14.06
C SER A 46 -5.18 -16.98 12.62
N LYS A 47 -6.06 -17.24 11.64
CA LYS A 47 -5.74 -17.12 10.21
C LYS A 47 -5.18 -15.73 10.07
N LYS A 48 -3.86 -15.63 9.93
CA LYS A 48 -3.18 -14.37 9.67
C LYS A 48 -3.87 -13.84 8.40
N LYS A 49 -4.59 -12.72 8.53
CA LYS A 49 -5.32 -12.10 7.41
C LYS A 49 -4.33 -12.02 6.24
N SER A 50 -4.51 -12.86 5.22
CA SER A 50 -3.60 -12.91 4.09
C SER A 50 -3.62 -11.53 3.45
N ARG A 51 -2.45 -10.92 3.29
CA ARG A 51 -2.33 -9.67 2.55
C ARG A 51 -2.59 -10.02 1.08
N LYS A 52 -3.63 -9.42 0.49
CA LYS A 52 -4.04 -9.60 -0.91
C LYS A 52 -3.91 -8.27 -1.64
N LEU A 53 -3.62 -8.32 -2.93
CA LEU A 53 -3.64 -7.15 -3.80
C LEU A 53 -5.08 -6.67 -3.97
N LEU A 54 -5.28 -5.36 -3.80
CA LEU A 54 -6.56 -4.71 -4.01
C LEU A 54 -6.52 -3.89 -5.29
N PRO A 55 -7.60 -3.87 -6.08
CA PRO A 55 -7.67 -2.96 -7.22
C PRO A 55 -7.70 -1.53 -6.71
N PHE A 56 -7.19 -0.59 -7.51
CA PHE A 56 -7.34 0.83 -7.23
C PHE A 56 -8.80 1.25 -7.45
N THR A 57 -9.20 2.35 -6.81
CA THR A 57 -10.50 2.99 -7.06
C THR A 57 -10.29 4.24 -7.90
N PRO A 58 -10.76 4.29 -9.16
CA PRO A 58 -10.62 5.45 -10.02
C PRO A 58 -11.46 6.62 -9.48
N SER A 59 -11.14 7.85 -9.90
CA SER A 59 -11.98 9.00 -9.56
C SER A 59 -13.36 8.86 -10.22
N GLU A 60 -14.44 9.07 -9.45
CA GLU A 60 -15.82 8.97 -9.96
C GLU A 60 -16.10 10.02 -11.05
N ASP A 61 -15.64 11.26 -10.82
CA ASP A 61 -15.77 12.36 -11.76
C ASP A 61 -14.89 12.15 -13.01
N PRO A 62 -15.49 12.08 -14.23
CA PRO A 62 -14.73 11.98 -15.47
C PRO A 62 -13.78 13.17 -15.70
N GLY A 63 -14.15 14.38 -15.26
CA GLY A 63 -13.30 15.57 -15.42
C GLY A 63 -11.98 15.45 -14.65
N ARG A 64 -12.03 14.91 -13.43
CA ARG A 64 -10.84 14.56 -12.64
C ARG A 64 -9.98 13.51 -13.32
N ARG A 65 -10.57 12.43 -13.88
CA ARG A 65 -9.80 11.39 -14.59
C ARG A 65 -9.05 11.97 -15.81
N LEU A 66 -9.70 12.86 -16.56
CA LEU A 66 -9.06 13.56 -17.68
C LEU A 66 -7.91 14.45 -17.20
N THR A 67 -8.09 15.18 -16.09
CA THR A 67 -7.04 16.03 -15.51
C THR A 67 -5.82 15.19 -15.09
N GLN A 68 -6.05 14.02 -14.48
CA GLN A 68 -5.02 13.07 -14.09
C GLN A 68 -4.22 12.61 -15.30
N MET A 69 -4.90 12.14 -16.35
CA MET A 69 -4.24 11.71 -17.58
C MET A 69 -3.53 12.84 -18.32
N ALA A 70 -4.10 14.04 -18.34
CA ALA A 70 -3.48 15.21 -18.95
C ALA A 70 -2.18 15.60 -18.24
N SER A 71 -2.12 15.48 -16.91
CA SER A 71 -0.90 15.74 -16.14
C SER A 71 0.24 14.78 -16.54
N LEU A 72 -0.08 13.49 -16.70
CA LEU A 72 0.87 12.48 -17.16
C LEU A 72 1.32 12.74 -18.61
N ALA A 73 0.38 13.03 -19.51
CA ALA A 73 0.69 13.33 -20.91
C ALA A 73 1.61 14.57 -21.04
N THR A 74 1.37 15.60 -20.22
CA THR A 74 2.21 16.81 -20.18
C THR A 74 3.62 16.49 -19.73
N ALA A 75 3.77 15.69 -18.67
CA ALA A 75 5.07 15.26 -18.16
C ALA A 75 5.86 14.40 -19.15
N LEU A 76 5.19 13.46 -19.84
CA LEU A 76 5.81 12.65 -20.89
C LEU A 76 6.24 13.52 -22.09
N THR A 77 5.40 14.48 -22.49
CA THR A 77 5.73 15.41 -23.57
C THR A 77 6.93 16.27 -23.21
N ALA A 78 6.99 16.80 -21.99
CA ALA A 78 8.11 17.62 -21.52
C ALA A 78 9.43 16.83 -21.46
N THR A 79 9.38 15.51 -21.26
CA THR A 79 10.56 14.64 -21.23
C THR A 79 10.89 14.00 -22.59
N GLY A 80 10.07 14.23 -23.61
CA GLY A 80 10.21 13.60 -24.93
C GLY A 80 9.91 12.09 -24.93
N ALA A 81 9.18 11.60 -23.92
CA ALA A 81 8.82 10.19 -23.78
C ALA A 81 7.46 9.88 -24.43
N VAL A 82 7.32 8.65 -24.91
CA VAL A 82 6.04 8.12 -25.43
C VAL A 82 5.41 7.24 -24.37
N PHE A 83 4.10 7.37 -24.20
CA PHE A 83 3.35 6.54 -23.25
C PHE A 83 3.40 5.06 -23.64
N SER A 84 3.70 4.19 -22.68
CA SER A 84 3.53 2.74 -22.77
C SER A 84 3.11 2.19 -21.41
N ASN A 85 2.10 1.33 -21.38
CA ASN A 85 1.64 0.63 -20.17
C ASN A 85 2.17 -0.80 -20.07
N ASP A 86 2.89 -1.26 -21.09
CA ASP A 86 3.46 -2.60 -21.16
C ASP A 86 4.98 -2.56 -21.29
N LEU A 87 5.61 -3.68 -20.94
CA LEU A 87 7.03 -3.89 -21.18
C LEU A 87 7.28 -4.05 -22.69
N THR A 88 8.20 -3.24 -23.22
CA THR A 88 8.61 -3.27 -24.62
C THR A 88 10.01 -3.87 -24.76
N TYR A 89 10.25 -4.59 -25.86
CA TYR A 89 11.54 -5.22 -26.18
C TYR A 89 12.01 -4.70 -27.53
N VAL A 90 13.03 -3.85 -27.52
CA VAL A 90 13.51 -3.12 -28.71
C VAL A 90 14.64 -3.92 -29.38
N PRO A 91 14.67 -4.04 -30.73
CA PRO A 91 15.80 -4.65 -31.43
C PRO A 91 17.13 -4.00 -31.07
N GLY A 92 18.17 -4.81 -30.86
CA GLY A 92 19.48 -4.34 -30.37
C GLY A 92 19.58 -4.19 -28.84
N MET A 93 18.46 -4.33 -28.12
CA MET A 93 18.41 -4.44 -26.66
C MET A 93 18.05 -5.88 -26.24
N ALA A 94 17.78 -6.10 -24.95
CA ALA A 94 17.42 -7.41 -24.44
C ALA A 94 16.10 -7.93 -25.06
N PRO A 95 16.06 -9.18 -25.56
CA PRO A 95 14.85 -9.77 -26.10
C PRO A 95 13.90 -10.24 -24.99
N ARG A 96 12.63 -10.48 -25.34
CA ARG A 96 11.62 -11.01 -24.40
C ARG A 96 12.02 -12.34 -23.77
N SER A 97 12.71 -13.19 -24.53
CA SER A 97 13.21 -14.48 -24.04
C SER A 97 14.26 -14.35 -22.93
N ALA A 98 14.88 -13.18 -22.77
CA ALA A 98 15.83 -12.93 -21.67
C ALA A 98 15.12 -12.61 -20.35
N ASN A 99 13.86 -12.15 -20.39
CA ASN A 99 13.07 -11.89 -19.19
C ASN A 99 12.45 -13.19 -18.65
N GLN A 100 13.26 -13.96 -17.92
CA GLN A 100 12.84 -15.21 -17.27
C GLN A 100 13.07 -15.11 -15.77
N SER A 101 11.99 -15.26 -14.99
CA SER A 101 12.04 -15.23 -13.53
C SER A 101 12.94 -16.29 -12.90
N ALA A 102 13.18 -17.39 -13.60
CA ALA A 102 14.07 -18.47 -13.17
C ALA A 102 15.55 -18.06 -13.15
N LEU A 103 15.91 -16.97 -13.83
CA LEU A 103 17.28 -16.46 -13.87
C LEU A 103 17.59 -15.52 -12.68
N GLU A 104 16.60 -15.22 -11.83
CA GLU A 104 16.78 -14.36 -10.66
C GLU A 104 17.57 -15.07 -9.56
N ALA A 105 18.70 -14.47 -9.15
CA ALA A 105 19.53 -15.00 -8.07
C ALA A 105 18.81 -14.88 -6.72
N GLY A 106 18.57 -16.02 -6.06
CA GLY A 106 17.76 -16.07 -4.83
C GLY A 106 16.27 -16.30 -5.07
N GLY A 107 15.85 -16.44 -6.34
CA GLY A 107 14.48 -16.71 -6.74
C GLY A 107 13.58 -15.47 -6.70
N MET A 108 12.44 -15.57 -7.37
CA MET A 108 11.46 -14.49 -7.46
C MET A 108 10.12 -14.92 -6.86
N GLN A 109 9.49 -14.04 -6.07
CA GLN A 109 8.18 -14.31 -5.49
C GLN A 109 7.14 -14.48 -6.62
N VAL A 110 6.40 -15.59 -6.57
CA VAL A 110 5.32 -15.88 -7.52
C VAL A 110 4.05 -15.13 -7.11
N LEU A 111 3.45 -14.42 -8.06
CA LEU A 111 2.16 -13.77 -7.87
C LEU A 111 1.06 -14.83 -7.75
N PRO A 112 0.32 -14.90 -6.62
CA PRO A 112 -0.75 -15.88 -6.48
C PRO A 112 -1.89 -15.56 -7.46
N ARG A 113 -2.66 -16.59 -7.81
CA ARG A 113 -3.76 -16.48 -8.79
C ARG A 113 -4.74 -15.35 -8.47
N GLU A 114 -5.12 -15.19 -7.21
CA GLU A 114 -6.04 -14.14 -6.77
C GLU A 114 -5.49 -12.73 -7.07
N ASP A 115 -4.20 -12.50 -6.83
CA ASP A 115 -3.57 -11.21 -7.11
C ASP A 115 -3.37 -10.99 -8.63
N ALA A 116 -3.17 -12.07 -9.40
CA ALA A 116 -3.12 -12.00 -10.86
C ALA A 116 -4.49 -11.64 -11.48
N GLU A 117 -5.58 -12.12 -10.89
CA GLU A 117 -6.95 -11.72 -11.25
C GLU A 117 -7.18 -10.24 -10.94
N THR A 118 -6.72 -9.76 -9.78
CA THR A 118 -6.79 -8.33 -9.43
C THR A 118 -5.94 -7.46 -10.37
N LEU A 119 -4.74 -7.90 -10.74
CA LEU A 119 -3.91 -7.19 -11.72
C LEU A 119 -4.61 -7.10 -13.09
N SER A 120 -5.23 -8.20 -13.52
CA SER A 120 -5.99 -8.24 -14.78
C SER A 120 -7.21 -7.31 -14.75
N LEU A 121 -7.87 -7.18 -13.60
CA LEU A 121 -8.93 -6.19 -13.40
C LEU A 121 -8.39 -4.76 -13.55
N CYS A 122 -7.30 -4.42 -12.88
CA CYS A 122 -6.67 -3.10 -13.00
C CYS A 122 -6.30 -2.74 -14.44
N LYS A 123 -5.80 -3.71 -15.21
CA LYS A 123 -5.48 -3.50 -16.64
C LYS A 123 -6.72 -3.17 -17.47
N ARG A 124 -7.82 -3.92 -17.30
CA ARG A 124 -9.09 -3.64 -17.98
C ARG A 124 -9.67 -2.28 -17.63
N MET A 125 -9.55 -1.87 -16.37
CA MET A 125 -9.97 -0.52 -15.92
C MET A 125 -9.19 0.56 -16.68
N MET A 126 -7.86 0.43 -16.77
CA MET A 126 -7.03 1.39 -17.53
C MET A 126 -7.37 1.41 -19.02
N GLU A 127 -7.67 0.26 -19.63
CA GLU A 127 -8.13 0.17 -21.04
C GLU A 127 -9.46 0.93 -21.26
N GLN A 128 -10.29 1.04 -20.23
CA GLN A 128 -11.56 1.78 -20.25
C GLN A 128 -11.41 3.26 -19.87
N GLY A 129 -10.19 3.74 -19.63
CA GLY A 129 -9.94 5.11 -19.18
C GLY A 129 -10.18 5.32 -17.67
N GLU A 130 -10.38 4.24 -16.92
CA GLU A 130 -10.44 4.25 -15.47
C GLU A 130 -9.02 4.09 -14.91
N TRP A 131 -8.30 5.21 -14.87
CA TRP A 131 -6.93 5.26 -14.36
C TRP A 131 -6.89 5.38 -12.84
N PRO A 132 -5.81 4.89 -12.19
CA PRO A 132 -5.60 5.13 -10.77
C PRO A 132 -5.59 6.64 -10.49
N PRO A 133 -6.12 7.08 -9.33
CA PRO A 133 -6.33 8.49 -9.03
C PRO A 133 -5.02 9.18 -8.64
N LEU A 134 -4.14 9.36 -9.63
CA LEU A 134 -2.79 9.92 -9.49
C LEU A 134 -2.62 11.14 -10.37
N LEU A 135 -1.92 12.14 -9.86
CA LEU A 135 -1.57 13.37 -10.57
C LEU A 135 -0.05 13.48 -10.65
N VAL A 136 0.47 13.87 -11.81
CA VAL A 136 1.87 14.28 -11.94
C VAL A 136 2.00 15.75 -11.61
N VAL A 137 2.88 16.09 -10.66
CA VAL A 137 3.13 17.45 -10.19
C VAL A 137 4.62 17.75 -10.31
N PHE A 138 4.99 18.99 -10.60
CA PHE A 138 6.39 19.41 -10.54
C PHE A 138 6.71 20.02 -9.18
N ASP A 139 7.67 19.43 -8.49
CA ASP A 139 8.30 19.96 -7.29
C ASP A 139 9.69 20.52 -7.65
N PRO A 140 10.04 21.76 -7.23
CA PRO A 140 11.34 22.36 -7.58
C PRO A 140 12.57 21.62 -7.03
N VAL A 141 12.41 20.80 -5.99
CA VAL A 141 13.49 20.05 -5.33
C VAL A 141 13.56 18.63 -5.87
N GLU A 142 12.41 17.97 -6.02
CA GLU A 142 12.33 16.55 -6.41
C GLU A 142 12.11 16.34 -7.92
N GLY A 143 11.70 17.37 -8.66
CA GLY A 143 11.33 17.29 -10.07
C GLY A 143 9.89 16.80 -10.25
N LEU A 144 9.65 15.92 -11.23
CA LEU A 144 8.31 15.36 -11.45
C LEU A 144 7.97 14.31 -10.38
N VAL A 145 6.91 14.56 -9.62
CA VAL A 145 6.42 13.70 -8.53
C VAL A 145 5.00 13.21 -8.79
N LEU A 146 4.65 12.05 -8.23
CA LEU A 146 3.28 11.52 -8.26
C LEU A 146 2.58 11.81 -6.94
N SER A 147 1.40 12.40 -7.01
CA SER A 147 0.54 12.67 -5.86
C SER A 147 -0.79 11.93 -5.98
N ALA A 148 -1.31 11.43 -4.87
CA ALA A 148 -2.60 10.76 -4.84
C ALA A 148 -3.75 11.79 -4.76
N GLN A 149 -4.74 11.63 -5.64
CA GLN A 149 -5.89 12.51 -5.74
C GLN A 149 -7.18 11.76 -5.43
N PHE A 150 -7.43 11.50 -4.15
CA PHE A 150 -8.64 10.79 -3.73
C PHE A 150 -9.89 11.65 -3.88
N SER A 151 -10.98 11.05 -4.36
CA SER A 151 -12.32 11.54 -4.03
C SER A 151 -12.59 11.18 -2.56
N ALA A 152 -12.63 12.19 -1.69
CA ALA A 152 -12.98 12.01 -0.29
C ALA A 152 -14.47 11.65 -0.18
N ASN A 153 -14.76 10.35 -0.26
CA ASN A 153 -16.04 9.81 0.19
C ASN A 153 -15.78 9.15 1.55
N PHE A 154 -15.96 9.94 2.63
CA PHE A 154 -16.10 9.43 4.00
C PHE A 154 -17.55 9.05 4.28
#